data_AF-A0A920R5Q8-F1
#
_entry.id   AF-A0A920R5Q8-F1
#
_cell.length_a   1.000
_cell.length_b   1.000
_cell.length_c   1.000
_cell.angle_alpha   90.00
_cell.angle_beta   90.00
_cell.angle_gamma   90.00
#
_symmetry.space_group_name_H-M   'P 1'
#
loop_
_entity.id
_entity.type
_entity.pdbx_description
1 polymer ?
#
loop_
_entity_poly.entity_id
_entity_poly.type
_entity_poly.pdbx_seq_one_letter_code
_entity_poly.pdbx_strand_id
1 'polypeptide(L)'
;MSFQDFGSLGEFIAAIATLITLIYLSAQIRQTNMITRAQFGHGLTHRLYDRFFNTAKDKKFSEFIAKDWAAEDLEDTEKSRVTWFTIMLLVDIFDVYDKVKQGLLRKNTSI
;
A
#
# COMPACT_ATOMS: atom_id res chain seq x y z
N MET A 1 42.71 -39.19 4.32
CA MET A 1 41.84 -38.07 4.73
C MET A 1 41.48 -38.27 6.18
N SER A 2 41.90 -37.35 7.03
CA SER A 2 41.57 -37.31 8.45
C SER A 2 40.10 -36.88 8.63
N PHE A 3 39.46 -37.21 9.76
CA PHE A 3 38.14 -36.67 10.14
C PHE A 3 38.10 -35.13 10.09
N GLN A 4 39.24 -34.47 10.28
CA GLN A 4 39.41 -33.02 10.16
C GLN A 4 39.26 -32.51 8.71
N ASP A 5 39.65 -33.30 7.71
CA ASP A 5 39.51 -32.96 6.28
C ASP A 5 38.03 -33.07 5.86
N PHE A 6 37.29 -34.02 6.44
CA PHE A 6 35.85 -34.15 6.21
C PHE A 6 35.05 -33.04 6.91
N GLY A 7 35.46 -32.61 8.10
CA GLY A 7 34.86 -31.47 8.80
C GLY A 7 35.02 -30.16 8.03
N SER A 8 36.25 -29.87 7.57
CA SER A 8 36.53 -28.65 6.79
C SER A 8 35.82 -28.63 5.43
N LEU A 9 35.65 -29.78 4.77
CA LEU A 9 34.84 -29.90 3.55
C LEU A 9 33.35 -29.61 3.83
N GLY A 10 32.82 -30.10 4.95
CA GLY A 10 31.44 -29.82 5.38
C GLY A 10 31.21 -28.34 5.67
N GLU A 11 32.14 -27.69 6.36
CA GLU A 11 32.11 -26.24 6.62
C GLU A 11 32.17 -25.42 5.33
N PHE A 12 33.01 -25.83 4.38
CA PHE A 12 33.10 -25.17 3.08
C PHE A 12 31.77 -25.25 2.30
N ILE A 13 31.14 -26.42 2.26
CA ILE A 13 29.83 -26.60 1.62
C ILE A 13 28.76 -25.78 2.33
N ALA A 14 28.75 -25.77 3.67
CA ALA A 14 27.80 -24.99 4.46
C ALA A 14 27.96 -23.48 4.22
N ALA A 15 29.19 -22.99 4.10
CA ALA A 15 29.47 -21.60 3.77
C ALA A 15 28.93 -21.22 2.38
N ILE A 16 29.13 -22.08 1.38
CA ILE A 16 28.56 -21.89 0.03
C ILE A 16 27.03 -21.89 0.07
N ALA A 17 26.41 -22.86 0.75
CA ALA A 17 24.96 -22.93 0.89
C ALA A 17 24.41 -21.67 1.56
N THR A 18 25.10 -21.15 2.57
CA THR A 18 24.74 -19.91 3.26
C THR A 18 24.82 -18.70 2.30
N LEU A 19 25.89 -18.59 1.52
CA LEU A 19 26.04 -17.52 0.52
C LEU A 19 24.91 -17.55 -0.52
N ILE A 20 24.59 -18.73 -1.05
CA ILE A 20 23.48 -18.92 -2.00
C ILE A 20 22.15 -18.50 -1.35
N THR A 21 21.93 -18.88 -0.10
CA THR A 21 20.71 -18.54 0.65
C THR A 21 20.55 -17.03 0.84
N LEU A 22 21.63 -16.33 1.18
CA LEU A 22 21.62 -14.87 1.31
C LEU A 22 21.32 -14.16 -0.02
N ILE A 23 21.85 -14.67 -1.13
CA ILE A 23 21.55 -14.16 -2.48
C ILE A 23 20.06 -14.35 -2.79
N TYR A 24 19.52 -15.55 -2.53
CA TYR A 24 18.11 -15.85 -2.74
C TYR A 24 17.20 -14.95 -1.91
N LEU A 25 17.47 -14.82 -0.60
CA LEU A 25 16.69 -13.98 0.30
C LEU A 25 16.72 -12.51 -0.14
N SER A 26 17.88 -12.03 -0.59
CA SER A 26 18.04 -10.68 -1.14
C SER A 26 17.15 -10.47 -2.37
N ALA A 27 17.08 -11.45 -3.27
CA ALA A 27 16.20 -11.41 -4.43
C ALA A 27 14.71 -11.47 -4.03
N GLN A 28 14.38 -12.32 -3.05
CA GLN A 28 13.02 -12.47 -2.52
C GLN A 28 12.50 -11.16 -1.92
N ILE A 29 13.30 -10.47 -1.09
CA ILE A 29 12.92 -9.18 -0.48
C ILE A 29 12.60 -8.14 -1.57
N ARG A 30 13.37 -8.11 -2.66
CA ARG A 30 13.10 -7.21 -3.79
C ARG A 30 11.76 -7.50 -4.47
N GLN A 31 11.45 -8.77 -4.67
CA GLN A 31 10.17 -9.20 -5.24
C GLN A 31 9.00 -8.88 -4.30
N THR A 32 9.13 -9.17 -3.00
CA THR A 32 8.12 -8.84 -1.99
C THR A 32 7.83 -7.33 -1.98
N ASN A 33 8.86 -6.49 -1.99
CA ASN A 33 8.68 -5.04 -2.06
C ASN A 33 7.93 -4.61 -3.32
N MET A 34 8.22 -5.21 -4.48
CA MET A 34 7.51 -4.92 -5.72
C MET A 34 6.03 -5.31 -5.63
N ILE A 35 5.73 -6.50 -5.11
CA ILE A 35 4.37 -6.99 -4.94
C ILE A 35 3.59 -6.10 -3.96
N THR A 36 4.17 -5.77 -2.81
CA THR A 36 3.54 -4.89 -1.81
C THR A 36 3.20 -3.52 -2.41
N ARG A 37 4.09 -2.96 -3.22
CA ARG A 37 3.84 -1.69 -3.92
C ARG A 37 2.68 -1.81 -4.91
N ALA A 38 2.66 -2.87 -5.71
CA ALA A 38 1.60 -3.12 -6.68
C ALA A 38 0.24 -3.34 -5.99
N GLN A 39 0.20 -4.11 -4.91
CA GLN A 39 -1.01 -4.33 -4.11
C GLN A 39 -1.53 -3.04 -3.49
N PHE A 40 -0.65 -2.21 -2.93
CA PHE A 40 -1.05 -0.90 -2.42
C PHE A 40 -1.63 -0.02 -3.53
N GLY A 41 -0.92 0.10 -4.66
CA GLY A 41 -1.37 0.90 -5.80
C GLY A 41 -2.70 0.40 -6.34
N HIS A 42 -2.89 -0.92 -6.46
CA HIS A 42 -4.16 -1.51 -6.87
C HIS A 42 -5.29 -1.21 -5.88
N GLY A 43 -5.04 -1.33 -4.57
CA GLY A 43 -6.04 -1.03 -3.54
C GLY A 43 -6.47 0.44 -3.53
N LEU A 44 -5.52 1.37 -3.64
CA LEU A 44 -5.82 2.80 -3.71
C LEU A 44 -6.60 3.14 -4.98
N THR A 45 -6.12 2.67 -6.13
CA THR A 45 -6.76 2.88 -7.43
C THR A 45 -8.19 2.33 -7.43
N HIS A 46 -8.40 1.13 -6.90
CA HIS A 46 -9.73 0.53 -6.82
C HIS A 46 -10.71 1.40 -6.01
N ARG A 47 -10.32 1.86 -4.81
CA ARG A 47 -11.16 2.75 -4.00
C ARG A 47 -11.49 4.08 -4.70
N LEU A 48 -10.52 4.64 -5.42
CA LEU A 48 -10.72 5.87 -6.19
C LEU A 48 -11.71 5.65 -7.35
N TYR A 49 -11.55 4.56 -8.11
CA TYR A 49 -12.48 4.19 -9.17
C TYR A 49 -13.89 3.95 -8.64
N ASP A 50 -14.04 3.24 -7.52
CA ASP A 50 -15.35 3.01 -6.90
C ASP A 50 -16.02 4.34 -6.54
N ARG A 51 -15.27 5.27 -5.94
CA ARG A 51 -15.78 6.62 -5.63
C ARG A 51 -16.19 7.38 -6.89
N PHE A 52 -15.36 7.38 -7.94
CA PHE A 52 -15.70 8.06 -9.19
C PHE A 52 -16.91 7.44 -9.89
N PHE A 53 -17.02 6.11 -9.89
CA PHE A 53 -18.18 5.43 -10.43
C PHE A 53 -19.44 5.71 -9.60
N ASN A 54 -19.35 5.76 -8.27
CA ASN A 54 -20.46 6.15 -7.43
C ASN A 54 -20.90 7.59 -7.72
N THR A 55 -19.98 8.54 -7.89
CA THR A 55 -20.32 9.92 -8.31
C THR A 55 -21.03 9.95 -9.66
N ALA A 56 -20.61 9.10 -10.60
CA ALA A 56 -21.15 9.10 -11.97
C ALA A 56 -22.46 8.32 -12.13
N LYS A 57 -22.69 7.27 -11.31
CA LYS A 57 -23.78 6.30 -11.51
C LYS A 57 -24.80 6.29 -10.38
N ASP A 58 -24.40 6.61 -9.15
CA ASP A 58 -25.31 6.64 -8.00
C ASP A 58 -25.83 8.06 -7.76
N LYS A 59 -27.12 8.25 -8.02
CA LYS A 59 -27.77 9.55 -7.88
C LYS A 59 -27.66 10.12 -6.46
N LYS A 60 -27.87 9.30 -5.41
CA LYS A 60 -27.85 9.76 -4.01
C LYS A 60 -26.45 10.15 -3.57
N PHE A 61 -25.43 9.43 -4.06
CA PHE A 61 -24.04 9.77 -3.80
C PHE A 61 -23.63 11.04 -4.55
N SER A 62 -24.04 11.17 -5.81
CA SER A 62 -23.83 12.38 -6.61
C SER A 62 -24.46 13.62 -5.96
N GLU A 63 -25.72 13.52 -5.51
CA GLU A 63 -26.41 14.57 -4.76
C GLU A 63 -25.69 14.92 -3.45
N PHE A 64 -25.17 13.93 -2.72
CA PHE A 64 -24.36 14.16 -1.52
C PHE A 64 -23.05 14.91 -1.82
N ILE A 65 -22.32 14.51 -2.87
CA ILE A 65 -21.06 15.16 -3.26
C ILE A 65 -21.29 16.57 -3.80
N ALA A 66 -22.41 16.81 -4.49
CA ALA A 66 -22.76 18.13 -5.04
C ALA A 66 -23.35 19.09 -3.99
N LYS A 67 -23.64 18.62 -2.78
CA LYS A 67 -24.25 19.43 -1.73
C LYS A 67 -23.29 20.51 -1.24
N ASP A 68 -23.81 21.68 -0.87
CA ASP A 68 -23.04 22.68 -0.14
C ASP A 68 -22.77 22.17 1.28
N TRP A 69 -21.53 21.75 1.54
CA TRP A 69 -21.11 21.23 2.83
C TRP A 69 -20.89 22.31 3.89
N ALA A 70 -20.92 23.58 3.50
CA ALA A 70 -20.82 24.72 4.42
C ALA A 70 -22.20 25.28 4.82
N ALA A 71 -23.29 24.71 4.31
CA ALA A 71 -24.64 25.15 4.63
C ALA A 71 -24.95 24.99 6.13
N GLU A 72 -25.56 26.02 6.72
CA GLU A 72 -25.87 26.05 8.15
C GLU A 72 -27.04 25.12 8.53
N ASP A 73 -27.88 24.76 7.56
CA ASP A 73 -29.13 23.99 7.72
C ASP A 73 -28.99 22.50 7.39
N LEU A 74 -27.78 21.95 7.40
CA LEU A 74 -27.56 20.51 7.23
C LEU A 74 -28.20 19.69 8.36
N GLU A 75 -28.87 18.60 7.98
CA GLU A 75 -29.35 17.61 8.95
C GLU A 75 -28.14 16.97 9.67
N ASP A 76 -28.32 16.55 10.93
CA ASP A 76 -27.25 15.93 11.71
C ASP A 76 -26.69 14.66 11.03
N THR A 77 -27.54 13.93 10.32
CA THR A 77 -27.13 12.76 9.53
C THR A 77 -26.25 13.17 8.35
N GLU A 78 -26.50 14.30 7.71
CA GLU A 78 -25.69 14.82 6.60
C GLU A 78 -24.36 15.37 7.08
N LYS A 79 -24.33 16.11 8.19
CA LYS A 79 -23.09 16.54 8.86
C LYS A 79 -22.20 15.34 9.18
N SER A 80 -22.81 14.26 9.68
CA SER A 80 -22.09 13.01 9.95
C SER A 80 -21.52 12.39 8.67
N ARG A 81 -22.30 12.33 7.58
CA ARG A 81 -21.84 11.82 6.28
C ARG A 81 -20.67 12.63 5.72
N VAL A 82 -20.74 13.96 5.77
CA VAL A 82 -19.65 14.86 5.36
C VAL A 82 -18.38 14.61 6.19
N THR A 83 -18.55 14.50 7.51
CA THR A 83 -17.44 14.26 8.45
C THR A 83 -16.72 12.95 8.13
N TRP A 84 -17.45 11.84 8.04
CA TRP A 84 -16.86 10.54 7.77
C TRP A 84 -16.27 10.44 6.37
N PHE A 85 -16.89 11.08 5.38
CA PHE A 85 -16.33 11.16 4.03
C PHE A 85 -15.00 11.92 4.03
N THR A 86 -14.93 13.06 4.72
CA THR A 86 -13.70 13.86 4.85
C THR A 86 -12.60 13.10 5.57
N ILE A 87 -12.92 12.40 6.67
CA ILE A 87 -11.97 11.54 7.38
C ILE A 87 -11.39 10.48 6.43
N MET A 88 -12.24 9.84 5.62
CA MET A 88 -11.78 8.84 4.64
C MET A 88 -10.81 9.44 3.61
N LEU A 89 -11.06 10.65 3.10
CA LEU A 89 -10.12 11.33 2.20
C LEU A 89 -8.78 11.64 2.89
N LEU A 90 -8.80 12.05 4.16
CA LEU A 90 -7.59 12.32 4.93
C LEU A 90 -6.79 11.03 5.18
N VAL A 91 -7.47 9.92 5.50
CA VAL A 91 -6.85 8.60 5.65
C VAL A 91 -6.19 8.17 4.35
N ASP A 92 -6.82 8.36 3.18
CA ASP A 92 -6.20 8.06 1.89
C ASP A 92 -4.88 8.87 1.69
N ILE A 93 -4.85 10.14 2.10
CA ILE A 93 -3.64 10.98 2.03
C ILE A 93 -2.56 10.47 2.99
N PHE A 94 -2.91 10.15 4.24
CA PHE A 94 -1.96 9.64 5.22
C PHE A 94 -1.38 8.28 4.80
N ASP A 95 -2.22 7.40 4.24
CA ASP A 95 -1.79 6.12 3.68
C ASP A 95 -0.73 6.34 2.60
N VAL A 96 -0.97 7.24 1.64
CA VAL A 96 0.01 7.55 0.59
C VAL A 96 1.29 8.13 1.18
N TYR A 97 1.18 9.07 2.12
CA TYR A 97 2.33 9.69 2.77
C TYR A 97 3.20 8.65 3.50
N ASP A 98 2.59 7.76 4.29
CA ASP A 98 3.30 6.73 5.04
C ASP A 98 3.98 5.73 4.10
N LYS A 99 3.36 5.38 2.96
CA LYS A 99 3.99 4.52 1.95
C LYS A 99 5.15 5.20 1.22
N VAL A 100 5.11 6.51 1.02
CA VAL A 100 6.28 7.27 0.53
C VAL A 100 7.39 7.27 1.58
N LYS A 101 7.06 7.53 2.85
CA LYS A 101 8.03 7.55 3.96
C LYS A 101 8.70 6.19 4.19
N GLN A 102 7.96 5.09 4.03
CA GLN A 102 8.47 3.72 4.12
C GLN A 102 9.35 3.33 2.91
N GLY A 103 9.53 4.22 1.92
CA GLY A 103 10.28 3.92 0.70
C GLY A 103 9.57 2.90 -0.19
N LEU A 104 8.28 2.64 0.04
CA LEU A 104 7.47 1.79 -0.84
C LEU A 104 7.07 2.57 -2.09
N LEU A 105 6.72 3.85 -1.98
CA LEU A 105 6.48 4.69 -3.15
C LEU A 105 7.66 5.64 -3.41
N ARG A 106 7.94 5.92 -4.68
CA ARG A 106 8.94 6.95 -5.05
C ARG A 106 8.29 8.33 -4.91
N LYS A 107 9.07 9.32 -4.48
CA LYS A 107 8.60 10.72 -4.31
C LYS A 107 8.08 11.38 -5.60
N ASN A 108 8.31 10.76 -6.76
CA ASN A 108 7.99 11.24 -8.10
C ASN A 108 6.95 10.38 -8.85
N THR A 109 6.21 9.49 -8.18
CA THR A 109 5.06 8.84 -8.84
C THR A 109 3.92 9.85 -8.99
N SER A 110 3.91 10.55 -10.13
CA SER A 110 2.71 11.10 -10.72
C SER A 110 1.71 9.95 -10.90
N ILE A 111 0.64 9.99 -10.12
CA ILE A 111 -0.63 9.32 -10.45
C ILE A 111 -1.28 10.16 -11.55
#